data_AF-A0A416A0A2-F1
#
_entry.id   AF-A0A416A0A2-F1
#
_cell.length_a   1.000
_cell.length_b   1.000
_cell.length_c   1.000
_cell.angle_alpha   90.00
_cell.angle_beta   90.00
_cell.angle_gamma   90.00
#
_symmetry.space_group_name_H-M   'P 1'
#
loop_
_entity.id
_entity.type
_entity.pdbx_description
1 polymer ?
#
loop_
_entity_poly.entity_id
_entity_poly.type
_entity_poly.pdbx_seq_one_letter_code
_entity_poly.pdbx_strand_id
1 'polypeptide(L)'
;MALRGLRERLLNFAINEAKKHLCKPFGKPIASFFNDAFCQLETKIADIFKIFIRWLTISRMGAVIIFLTGFYDFIFSFSFHFTPTFERRTIMTLNADCIRDLLLYLEENLSYAKGTTDMTHKKIGIGALAQELPKYTEEEVKYTIEKLYEAGYIHLTGVSLNSQRYIAVGYVDDITWDGFEFLNRVREPKIWEATKKGAAKIGSMSIATLSTIAFEIIKNIATRPEIIDKIMSFIPWA
;
A
#
# COMPACT_ATOMS: atom_id res chain seq x y z
N MET A 1 15.62 -5.63 -51.54
CA MET A 1 16.29 -6.27 -50.38
C MET A 1 16.36 -5.36 -49.14
N ALA A 2 16.50 -4.03 -49.27
CA ALA A 2 16.63 -3.09 -48.15
C ALA A 2 15.39 -2.89 -47.25
N LEU A 3 14.17 -3.08 -47.77
CA LEU A 3 12.92 -2.84 -47.03
C LEU A 3 12.61 -3.89 -45.94
N ARG A 4 13.09 -5.13 -46.07
CA ARG A 4 12.89 -6.16 -45.02
C ARG A 4 13.72 -5.88 -43.77
N GLY A 5 14.95 -5.39 -43.93
CA GLY A 5 15.83 -5.04 -42.79
C GLY A 5 15.31 -3.83 -42.00
N LEU A 6 14.67 -2.87 -42.67
CA LEU A 6 14.05 -1.72 -42.01
C LEU A 6 12.81 -2.13 -41.20
N ARG A 7 12.03 -3.10 -41.69
CA ARG A 7 10.84 -3.65 -41.01
C ARG A 7 11.20 -4.30 -39.68
N GLU A 8 12.22 -5.15 -39.64
CA GLU A 8 12.64 -5.80 -38.39
C GLU A 8 13.24 -4.80 -37.39
N ARG A 9 13.97 -3.80 -37.89
CA ARG A 9 14.57 -2.74 -37.04
C ARG A 9 13.53 -1.85 -36.38
N LEU A 10 12.50 -1.43 -37.12
CA LEU A 10 11.42 -0.60 -36.57
C LEU A 10 10.54 -1.39 -35.58
N LEU A 11 10.28 -2.67 -35.88
CA LEU A 11 9.52 -3.55 -34.98
C LEU A 11 10.27 -3.77 -33.66
N ASN A 12 11.58 -4.06 -33.74
CA ASN A 12 12.42 -4.26 -32.55
C ASN A 12 12.60 -2.96 -31.75
N PHE A 13 12.67 -1.81 -32.40
CA PHE A 13 12.72 -0.51 -31.75
C PHE A 13 11.43 -0.22 -30.96
N ALA A 14 10.26 -0.41 -31.59
CA ALA A 14 8.97 -0.22 -30.94
C ALA A 14 8.77 -1.17 -29.75
N ILE A 15 9.15 -2.45 -29.88
CA ILE A 15 9.09 -3.43 -28.80
C ILE A 15 9.99 -3.05 -27.63
N ASN A 16 11.21 -2.58 -27.90
CA ASN A 16 12.16 -2.20 -26.85
C ASN A 16 11.72 -0.93 -26.12
N GLU A 17 11.14 0.04 -26.82
CA GLU A 17 10.65 1.26 -26.19
C GLU A 17 9.40 1.00 -25.33
N ALA A 18 8.49 0.12 -25.79
CA ALA A 18 7.38 -0.36 -24.98
C ALA A 18 7.85 -1.06 -23.70
N LYS A 19 8.86 -1.94 -23.79
CA LYS A 19 9.43 -2.63 -22.62
C LYS A 19 10.02 -1.69 -21.57
N LYS A 20 10.62 -0.56 -21.97
CA LYS A 20 11.17 0.43 -21.02
C LYS A 20 10.08 1.11 -20.18
N HIS A 21 8.91 1.35 -20.76
CA HIS A 21 7.81 2.03 -20.08
C HIS A 21 6.93 1.09 -19.24
N LEU A 22 6.96 -0.21 -19.53
CA LEU A 22 6.05 -1.20 -18.93
C LEU A 22 6.69 -2.08 -17.85
N CYS A 23 8.01 -2.26 -17.85
CA CYS A 23 8.70 -3.06 -16.83
C CYS A 23 9.25 -2.18 -15.68
N LYS A 24 8.39 -1.83 -14.72
CA LYS A 24 8.82 -1.63 -13.32
C LYS A 24 8.50 -2.90 -12.53
N PRO A 25 9.38 -3.40 -11.65
CA PRO A 25 9.23 -4.72 -11.05
C PRO A 25 8.10 -4.73 -10.01
N PHE A 26 6.97 -5.35 -10.34
CA PHE A 26 5.89 -5.62 -9.39
C PHE A 26 6.04 -7.03 -8.79
N GLY A 27 5.77 -7.14 -7.48
CA GLY A 27 5.95 -8.33 -6.67
C GLY A 27 5.19 -9.56 -7.17
N LYS A 28 5.75 -10.74 -6.84
CA LYS A 28 5.51 -12.06 -7.46
C LYS A 28 4.08 -12.61 -7.53
N PRO A 29 3.03 -12.17 -6.79
CA PRO A 29 1.69 -12.72 -6.99
C PRO A 29 0.94 -12.11 -8.19
N ILE A 30 1.37 -10.95 -8.68
CA ILE A 30 0.62 -10.12 -9.65
C ILE A 30 1.04 -10.42 -11.11
N ALA A 31 2.18 -11.08 -11.32
CA ALA A 31 2.76 -11.29 -12.64
C ALA A 31 1.94 -12.19 -13.58
N SER A 32 1.21 -13.19 -13.06
CA SER A 32 0.47 -14.14 -13.92
C SER A 32 -0.77 -13.51 -14.56
N PHE A 33 -1.54 -12.75 -13.79
CA PHE A 33 -2.76 -12.11 -14.29
C PHE A 33 -2.46 -10.96 -15.25
N PHE A 34 -1.39 -10.21 -14.99
CA PHE A 34 -0.94 -9.15 -15.89
C PHE A 34 -0.37 -9.71 -17.19
N ASN A 35 0.35 -10.83 -17.16
CA ASN A 35 0.86 -11.46 -18.38
C ASN A 35 -0.26 -11.84 -19.35
N ASP A 36 -1.39 -12.38 -18.88
CA ASP A 36 -2.50 -12.75 -19.76
C ASP A 36 -3.20 -11.54 -20.38
N ALA A 37 -3.42 -10.48 -19.59
CA ALA A 37 -3.99 -9.22 -20.08
C ALA A 37 -3.02 -8.49 -21.03
N PHE A 38 -1.71 -8.53 -20.76
CA PHE A 38 -0.67 -8.02 -21.64
C PHE A 38 -0.61 -8.80 -22.95
N CYS A 39 -0.70 -10.13 -22.88
CA CYS A 39 -0.67 -11.00 -24.07
C CYS A 39 -1.89 -10.77 -24.97
N GLN A 40 -3.07 -10.52 -24.38
CA GLN A 40 -4.28 -10.16 -25.14
C GLN A 40 -4.19 -8.77 -25.78
N LEU A 41 -3.51 -7.81 -25.12
CA LEU A 41 -3.29 -6.48 -25.69
C LEU A 41 -2.24 -6.52 -26.80
N GLU A 42 -1.15 -7.27 -26.61
CA GLU A 42 -0.11 -7.48 -27.62
C GLU A 42 -0.64 -8.17 -28.88
N THR A 43 -1.53 -9.16 -28.76
CA THR A 43 -2.13 -9.85 -29.92
C THR A 43 -3.04 -8.91 -30.72
N LYS A 44 -3.89 -8.12 -30.05
CA LYS A 44 -4.77 -7.15 -30.72
C LYS A 44 -3.99 -6.02 -31.40
N ILE A 45 -2.95 -5.49 -30.76
CA ILE A 45 -2.07 -4.47 -31.37
C ILE A 45 -1.31 -5.06 -32.57
N ALA A 46 -0.80 -6.28 -32.47
CA ALA A 46 -0.10 -6.95 -33.56
C ALA A 46 -1.00 -7.22 -34.77
N ASP A 47 -2.27 -7.56 -34.57
CA ASP A 47 -3.21 -7.78 -35.67
C ASP A 47 -3.61 -6.48 -36.37
N ILE A 48 -3.81 -5.39 -35.61
CA ILE A 48 -3.98 -4.04 -36.17
C ILE A 48 -2.73 -3.65 -36.99
N PHE A 49 -1.54 -3.96 -36.49
CA PHE A 49 -0.28 -3.67 -37.20
C PHE A 49 -0.10 -4.52 -38.47
N LYS A 50 -0.57 -5.77 -38.50
CA LYS A 50 -0.58 -6.61 -39.72
C LYS A 50 -1.53 -6.07 -40.78
N ILE A 51 -2.72 -5.62 -40.39
CA ILE A 51 -3.68 -4.97 -41.29
C ILE A 51 -3.06 -3.70 -41.87
N PHE A 52 -2.39 -2.91 -41.03
CA PHE A 52 -1.67 -1.70 -41.42
C PHE A 52 -0.53 -1.96 -42.41
N ILE A 53 0.33 -2.95 -42.17
CA ILE A 53 1.41 -3.34 -43.11
C ILE A 53 0.84 -3.83 -44.45
N ARG A 54 -0.27 -4.59 -44.42
CA ARG A 54 -0.94 -5.08 -45.63
C ARG A 54 -1.49 -3.93 -46.47
N TRP A 55 -2.03 -2.88 -45.84
CA TRP A 55 -2.52 -1.67 -46.50
C TRP A 55 -1.37 -0.81 -47.08
N LEU A 56 -0.26 -0.69 -46.36
CA LEU A 56 0.97 -0.01 -46.80
C LEU A 56 1.60 -0.60 -48.07
N THR A 57 1.32 -1.87 -48.37
CA THR A 57 1.85 -2.54 -49.57
C THR A 57 1.02 -2.23 -50.82
N ILE A 58 -0.19 -1.68 -50.66
CA ILE A 58 -1.16 -1.43 -51.74
C ILE A 58 -1.21 0.06 -52.14
N SER A 59 -0.87 0.98 -51.23
CA SER A 59 -1.00 2.43 -51.48
C SER A 59 0.26 3.07 -52.07
N ARG A 60 0.10 3.81 -53.19
CA ARG A 60 1.15 4.68 -53.77
C ARG A 60 1.54 5.76 -52.75
N MET A 61 2.84 6.10 -52.71
CA MET A 61 3.59 6.79 -51.63
C MET A 61 3.01 8.11 -51.05
N GLY A 62 1.96 8.70 -51.63
CA GLY A 62 1.34 9.93 -51.11
C GLY A 62 0.39 9.73 -49.90
N ALA A 63 -0.23 8.55 -49.76
CA ALA A 63 -1.18 8.28 -48.68
C ALA A 63 -0.53 7.91 -47.32
N VAL A 64 0.78 7.64 -47.32
CA VAL A 64 1.52 7.15 -46.13
C VAL A 64 1.73 8.26 -45.10
N ILE A 65 1.90 9.51 -45.53
CA ILE A 65 2.23 10.64 -44.62
C ILE A 65 1.00 11.07 -43.81
N ILE A 66 -0.18 11.17 -44.45
CA ILE A 66 -1.44 11.57 -43.78
C ILE A 66 -1.88 10.52 -42.75
N PHE A 67 -1.57 9.24 -43.00
CA PHE A 67 -1.90 8.16 -42.07
C PHE A 67 -0.93 8.09 -40.88
N LEU A 68 0.36 8.42 -41.06
CA LEU A 68 1.33 8.42 -39.95
C LEU A 68 1.04 9.54 -38.95
N THR A 69 0.58 10.71 -39.39
CA THR A 69 0.15 11.79 -38.49
C THR A 69 -1.12 11.41 -37.74
N GLY A 70 -2.12 10.85 -38.43
CA GLY A 70 -3.36 10.40 -37.79
C GLY A 70 -3.17 9.21 -36.85
N PHE A 71 -2.20 8.33 -37.11
CA PHE A 71 -1.87 7.20 -36.24
C PHE A 71 -1.13 7.65 -34.98
N TYR A 72 -0.26 8.66 -35.08
CA TYR A 72 0.35 9.29 -33.90
C TYR A 72 -0.71 9.97 -33.02
N ASP A 73 -1.65 10.70 -33.62
CA ASP A 73 -2.76 11.32 -32.87
C ASP A 73 -3.68 10.26 -32.23
N PHE A 74 -3.91 9.13 -32.92
CA PHE A 74 -4.68 8.02 -32.38
C PHE A 74 -3.96 7.36 -31.20
N ILE A 75 -2.66 7.10 -31.29
CA ILE A 75 -1.87 6.54 -30.17
C ILE A 75 -1.77 7.55 -29.01
N PHE A 76 -1.63 8.84 -29.29
CA PHE A 76 -1.57 9.87 -28.25
C PHE A 76 -2.92 10.03 -27.53
N SER A 77 -4.03 9.98 -28.27
CA SER A 77 -5.38 9.98 -27.70
C SER A 77 -5.66 8.70 -26.91
N PHE A 78 -5.24 7.53 -27.40
CA PHE A 78 -5.40 6.26 -26.71
C PHE A 78 -4.54 6.16 -25.44
N SER A 79 -3.34 6.77 -25.45
CA SER A 79 -2.47 6.86 -24.27
C SER A 79 -3.04 7.77 -23.18
N PHE A 80 -3.85 8.76 -23.54
CA PHE A 80 -4.48 9.68 -22.58
C PHE A 80 -5.80 9.16 -22.01
N HIS A 81 -6.51 8.29 -22.74
CA HIS A 81 -7.81 7.74 -22.30
C HIS A 81 -7.70 6.45 -21.48
N PHE A 82 -6.53 5.84 -21.42
CA PHE A 82 -6.29 4.66 -20.61
C PHE A 82 -5.24 4.95 -19.55
N THR A 83 -5.55 5.87 -18.63
CA THR A 83 -5.07 5.68 -17.28
C THR A 83 -5.97 4.60 -16.69
N PRO A 84 -5.51 3.35 -16.51
CA PRO A 84 -6.26 2.44 -15.66
C PRO A 84 -6.26 3.10 -14.29
N THR A 85 -7.38 3.69 -13.89
CA THR A 85 -7.68 3.86 -12.48
C THR A 85 -7.75 2.44 -11.94
N PHE A 86 -6.59 1.91 -11.56
CA PHE A 86 -6.50 0.69 -10.80
C PHE A 86 -7.09 1.03 -9.45
N GLU A 87 -8.42 1.00 -9.38
CA GLU A 87 -9.15 0.91 -8.12
C GLU A 87 -8.58 -0.34 -7.45
N ARG A 88 -7.66 -0.10 -6.51
CA ARG A 88 -7.19 -1.13 -5.61
C ARG A 88 -8.46 -1.64 -4.95
N ARG A 89 -8.93 -2.83 -5.36
CA ARG A 89 -10.02 -3.52 -4.68
C ARG A 89 -9.67 -3.55 -3.20
N THR A 90 -10.43 -2.84 -2.40
CA THR A 90 -10.29 -2.77 -0.96
C THR A 90 -10.85 -4.06 -0.39
N ILE A 91 -9.95 -5.01 -0.18
CA ILE A 91 -10.29 -6.23 0.55
C ILE A 91 -10.28 -5.85 2.03
N MET A 92 -11.36 -6.18 2.75
CA MET A 92 -11.53 -5.98 4.21
C MET A 92 -10.55 -6.84 5.01
N THR A 93 -9.26 -6.54 4.84
CA THR A 93 -8.14 -7.27 5.40
C THR A 93 -7.49 -6.37 6.42
N LEU A 94 -7.37 -6.85 7.65
CA LEU A 94 -6.77 -6.06 8.71
C LEU A 94 -5.26 -5.96 8.48
N ASN A 95 -4.80 -4.76 8.09
CA ASN A 95 -3.40 -4.51 7.79
C ASN A 95 -2.62 -4.25 9.09
N ALA A 96 -1.71 -5.17 9.42
CA ALA A 96 -0.89 -5.09 10.63
C ALA A 96 0.00 -3.84 10.68
N ASP A 97 0.52 -3.38 9.52
CA ASP A 97 1.31 -2.14 9.48
C ASP A 97 0.42 -0.91 9.71
N CYS A 98 -0.83 -0.92 9.21
CA CYS A 98 -1.79 0.15 9.45
C CYS A 98 -2.13 0.28 10.94
N ILE A 99 -2.34 -0.85 11.64
CA ILE A 99 -2.57 -0.87 13.10
C ILE A 99 -1.43 -0.18 13.84
N ARG A 100 -0.18 -0.58 13.57
CA ARG A 100 1.00 -0.03 14.25
C ARG A 100 1.16 1.46 13.97
N ASP A 101 1.10 1.86 12.70
CA ASP A 101 1.30 3.25 12.30
C ASP A 101 0.19 4.15 12.85
N LEU A 102 -1.05 3.65 12.92
CA LEU A 102 -2.18 4.37 13.51
C LEU A 102 -2.01 4.57 15.02
N LEU A 103 -1.61 3.54 15.76
CA LEU A 103 -1.36 3.67 17.21
C LEU A 103 -0.20 4.62 17.52
N LEU A 104 0.88 4.58 16.72
CA LEU A 104 1.99 5.54 16.82
C LEU A 104 1.52 6.97 16.55
N TYR A 105 0.74 7.17 15.49
CA TYR A 105 0.17 8.49 15.17
C TYR A 105 -0.69 9.03 16.32
N LEU A 106 -1.56 8.18 16.88
CA LEU A 106 -2.42 8.57 18.00
C LEU A 106 -1.57 8.96 19.22
N GLU A 107 -0.53 8.20 19.57
CA GLU A 107 0.33 8.54 20.70
C GLU A 107 1.04 9.90 20.54
N GLU A 108 1.49 10.22 19.33
CA GLU A 108 2.19 11.48 19.05
C GLU A 108 1.23 12.70 19.04
N ASN A 109 -0.05 12.49 18.73
CA ASN A 109 -0.99 13.57 18.44
C ASN A 109 -2.10 13.75 19.48
N LEU A 110 -2.37 12.73 20.29
CA LEU A 110 -3.22 12.80 21.46
C LEU A 110 -2.49 13.58 22.55
N SER A 111 -3.18 14.55 23.13
CA SER A 111 -2.64 15.38 24.20
C SER A 111 -3.78 15.88 25.07
N TYR A 112 -3.46 16.62 26.12
CA TYR A 112 -4.47 17.34 26.87
C TYR A 112 -4.71 18.72 26.24
N ALA A 113 -5.97 19.03 25.97
CA ALA A 113 -6.44 20.36 25.67
C ALA A 113 -6.83 21.07 26.97
N LYS A 114 -6.32 22.28 27.17
CA LYS A 114 -6.70 23.12 28.31
C LYS A 114 -8.04 23.80 28.00
N GLY A 115 -9.08 23.42 28.73
CA GLY A 115 -10.35 24.12 28.76
C GLY A 115 -10.30 25.36 29.66
N THR A 116 -11.41 26.08 29.73
CA THR A 116 -11.55 27.28 30.56
C THR A 116 -11.48 26.96 32.06
N THR A 117 -12.00 25.81 32.48
CA THR A 117 -12.02 25.35 33.87
C THR A 117 -11.24 24.06 34.11
N ASP A 118 -11.17 23.17 33.11
CA ASP A 118 -10.66 21.81 33.27
C ASP A 118 -9.71 21.41 32.13
N MET A 119 -8.90 20.37 32.33
CA MET A 119 -8.14 19.72 31.28
C MET A 119 -8.95 18.56 30.69
N THR A 120 -9.09 18.53 29.37
CA THR A 120 -9.79 17.46 28.65
C THR A 120 -8.87 16.84 27.62
N HIS A 121 -9.06 15.57 27.27
CA HIS A 121 -8.32 14.98 26.15
C HIS A 121 -8.62 15.69 24.83
N LYS A 122 -7.57 16.00 24.08
CA LYS A 122 -7.65 16.46 22.70
C LYS A 122 -8.14 15.29 21.86
N LYS A 123 -9.29 15.47 21.23
CA LYS A 123 -9.97 14.45 20.45
C LYS A 123 -9.60 14.54 18.98
N ILE A 124 -9.37 13.41 18.33
CA ILE A 124 -9.05 13.34 16.90
C ILE A 124 -10.22 12.68 16.16
N GLY A 125 -10.76 13.37 15.16
CA GLY A 125 -11.88 12.86 14.37
C GLY A 125 -11.43 11.71 13.45
N ILE A 126 -12.18 10.60 13.45
CA ILE A 126 -11.84 9.41 12.66
C ILE A 126 -11.77 9.68 11.15
N GLY A 127 -12.57 10.63 10.64
CA GLY A 127 -12.57 11.02 9.23
C GLY A 127 -11.31 11.78 8.79
N ALA A 128 -10.59 12.40 9.73
CA ALA A 128 -9.34 13.09 9.44
C ALA A 128 -8.14 12.12 9.41
N LEU A 129 -8.19 11.02 10.18
CA LEU A 129 -7.09 10.06 10.32
C LEU A 129 -6.63 9.45 8.98
N ALA A 130 -7.54 9.30 8.02
CA ALA A 130 -7.18 8.79 6.69
C ALA A 130 -6.25 9.75 5.92
N GLN A 131 -6.37 11.06 6.14
CA GLN A 131 -5.53 12.07 5.48
C GLN A 131 -4.12 12.12 6.09
N GLU A 132 -4.03 11.80 7.38
CA GLU A 132 -2.79 11.79 8.16
C GLU A 132 -1.93 10.55 7.87
N LEU A 133 -2.54 9.50 7.33
CA LEU A 133 -1.91 8.23 6.99
C LEU A 133 -2.02 7.93 5.48
N PRO A 134 -1.41 8.74 4.59
CA PRO A 134 -1.60 8.66 3.14
C PRO A 134 -1.07 7.37 2.49
N LYS A 135 -0.35 6.53 3.26
CA LYS A 135 0.13 5.22 2.84
C LYS A 135 -1.01 4.20 2.71
N TYR A 136 -2.12 4.42 3.41
CA TYR A 136 -3.26 3.52 3.48
C TYR A 136 -4.49 4.16 2.84
N THR A 137 -5.42 3.34 2.35
CA THR A 137 -6.69 3.87 1.85
C THR A 137 -7.59 4.30 3.00
N GLU A 138 -8.54 5.20 2.73
CA GLU A 138 -9.53 5.62 3.73
C GLU A 138 -10.29 4.43 4.33
N GLU A 139 -10.63 3.45 3.49
CA GLU A 139 -11.30 2.23 3.90
C GLU A 139 -10.43 1.33 4.79
N GLU A 140 -9.14 1.21 4.49
CA GLU A 140 -8.18 0.46 5.33
C GLU A 140 -8.03 1.09 6.71
N VAL A 141 -7.92 2.43 6.77
CA VAL A 141 -7.81 3.17 8.03
C VAL A 141 -9.10 3.05 8.84
N LYS A 142 -10.25 3.29 8.21
CA LYS A 142 -11.56 3.19 8.86
C LYS A 142 -11.80 1.79 9.43
N TYR A 143 -11.54 0.75 8.63
CA TYR A 143 -11.68 -0.63 9.07
C TYR A 143 -10.74 -0.96 10.25
N THR A 144 -9.52 -0.45 10.21
CA THR A 144 -8.54 -0.63 11.30
C THR A 144 -9.03 0.01 12.60
N ILE A 145 -9.57 1.23 12.53
CA ILE A 145 -10.15 1.93 13.69
C ILE A 145 -11.32 1.12 14.27
N GLU A 146 -12.25 0.67 13.43
CA GLU A 146 -13.40 -0.14 13.87
C GLU A 146 -12.94 -1.41 14.60
N LYS A 147 -11.92 -2.10 14.06
CA LYS A 147 -11.38 -3.32 14.68
C LYS A 147 -10.58 -3.09 15.94
N LEU A 148 -9.83 -1.99 16.03
CA LEU A 148 -9.12 -1.64 17.26
C LEU A 148 -10.08 -1.21 18.38
N TYR A 149 -11.15 -0.51 18.03
CA TYR A 149 -12.21 -0.18 18.98
C TYR A 149 -12.95 -1.43 19.45
N GLU A 150 -13.34 -2.32 18.53
CA GLU A 150 -13.97 -3.61 18.85
C GLU A 150 -13.09 -4.48 19.76
N ALA A 151 -11.78 -4.49 19.52
CA ALA A 151 -10.82 -5.25 20.32
C ALA A 151 -10.39 -4.55 21.62
N GLY A 152 -10.88 -3.32 21.88
CA GLY A 152 -10.58 -2.58 23.11
C GLY A 152 -9.17 -1.98 23.17
N TYR A 153 -8.50 -1.75 22.04
CA TYR A 153 -7.16 -1.15 21.99
C TYR A 153 -7.21 0.39 22.00
N ILE A 154 -8.30 0.97 21.49
CA ILE A 154 -8.55 2.42 21.48
C ILE A 154 -9.92 2.75 22.05
N HIS A 155 -10.08 3.94 22.60
CA HIS A 155 -11.36 4.46 23.05
C HIS A 155 -11.94 5.44 22.02
N LEU A 156 -13.26 5.35 21.80
CA LEU A 156 -13.99 6.25 20.90
C LEU A 156 -15.09 6.97 21.67
N THR A 157 -15.21 8.28 21.45
CA THR A 157 -16.31 9.12 21.97
C THR A 157 -17.05 9.84 20.85
N GLY A 158 -18.27 10.30 21.17
CA GLY A 158 -19.11 11.02 20.20
C GLY A 158 -19.47 10.17 18.98
N VAL A 159 -19.61 8.85 19.17
CA VAL A 159 -19.89 7.90 18.10
C VAL A 159 -21.32 8.09 17.61
N SER A 160 -21.47 8.48 16.35
CA SER A 160 -22.74 8.54 15.64
C SER A 160 -22.76 7.46 14.56
N LEU A 161 -23.85 6.71 14.52
CA LEU A 161 -24.06 5.66 13.53
C LEU A 161 -24.87 6.21 12.35
N ASN A 162 -24.61 5.70 11.15
CA ASN A 162 -25.48 5.96 9.98
C ASN A 162 -26.78 5.13 10.06
N SER A 163 -27.66 5.30 9.09
CA SER A 163 -28.92 4.54 8.97
C SER A 163 -28.72 3.01 8.92
N GLN A 164 -27.54 2.56 8.50
CA GLN A 164 -27.15 1.16 8.41
C GLN A 164 -26.38 0.66 9.65
N ARG A 165 -26.30 1.47 10.72
CA ARG A 165 -25.62 1.18 11.98
C ARG A 165 -24.08 1.09 11.90
N TYR A 166 -23.46 1.60 10.84
CA TYR A 166 -22.00 1.77 10.77
C TYR A 166 -21.56 3.07 11.42
N ILE A 167 -20.32 3.10 11.93
CA ILE A 167 -19.73 4.32 12.48
C ILE A 167 -19.60 5.36 11.35
N ALA A 168 -20.32 6.47 11.48
CA ALA A 168 -20.30 7.58 10.53
C ALA A 168 -19.39 8.70 11.02
N VAL A 169 -19.49 9.02 12.31
CA VAL A 169 -18.69 10.04 12.99
C VAL A 169 -18.25 9.47 14.34
N GLY A 170 -17.05 9.80 14.75
CA GLY A 170 -16.50 9.43 16.04
C GLY A 170 -15.17 10.13 16.26
N TYR A 171 -14.74 10.16 17.51
CA TYR A 171 -13.47 10.75 17.89
C TYR A 171 -12.68 9.77 18.74
N VAL A 172 -11.40 9.60 18.39
CA VAL A 172 -10.46 8.93 19.27
C VAL A 172 -10.01 9.93 20.33
N ASP A 173 -10.20 9.58 21.59
CA ASP A 173 -9.79 10.40 22.74
C ASP A 173 -8.67 9.76 23.57
N ASP A 174 -8.53 8.43 23.55
CA ASP A 174 -7.47 7.74 24.26
C ASP A 174 -7.03 6.42 23.61
N ILE A 175 -5.79 6.03 23.88
CA ILE A 175 -5.27 4.68 23.65
C ILE A 175 -5.39 3.93 24.97
N THR A 176 -6.06 2.78 24.95
CA THR A 176 -6.25 1.98 26.16
C THR A 176 -4.92 1.40 26.67
N TRP A 177 -4.93 0.88 27.89
CA TRP A 177 -3.77 0.18 28.45
C TRP A 177 -3.26 -0.96 27.55
N ASP A 178 -4.17 -1.79 27.03
CA ASP A 178 -3.83 -2.89 26.12
C ASP A 178 -3.26 -2.38 24.78
N GLY A 179 -3.77 -1.23 24.32
CA GLY A 179 -3.23 -0.46 23.20
C GLY A 179 -1.76 -0.09 23.41
N PHE A 180 -1.44 0.52 24.55
CA PHE A 180 -0.09 0.90 24.92
C PHE A 180 0.84 -0.31 25.11
N GLU A 181 0.36 -1.38 25.76
CA GLU A 181 1.13 -2.61 25.92
C GLU A 181 1.54 -3.21 24.58
N PHE A 182 0.61 -3.30 23.64
CA PHE A 182 0.90 -3.77 22.29
C PHE A 182 1.88 -2.84 21.57
N LEU A 183 1.60 -1.53 21.59
CA LEU A 183 2.43 -0.52 20.94
C LEU A 183 3.89 -0.58 21.43
N ASN A 184 4.10 -0.70 22.74
CA ASN A 184 5.43 -0.80 23.34
C ASN A 184 6.19 -2.05 22.90
N ARG A 185 5.49 -3.17 22.64
CA ARG A 185 6.13 -4.40 22.12
C ARG A 185 6.54 -4.28 20.66
N VAL A 186 5.81 -3.48 19.86
CA VAL A 186 6.03 -3.38 18.39
C VAL A 186 6.66 -2.06 17.94
N ARG A 187 7.01 -1.18 18.87
CA ARG A 187 7.57 0.16 18.58
C ARG A 187 8.87 0.08 17.77
N GLU A 188 9.84 -0.69 18.26
CA GLU A 188 11.16 -0.82 17.64
C GLU A 188 11.06 -1.45 16.24
N PRO A 189 11.47 -0.76 15.16
CA PRO A 189 11.34 -1.26 13.79
C PRO A 189 11.97 -2.65 13.57
N LYS A 190 13.12 -2.92 14.20
CA LYS A 190 13.79 -4.24 14.07
C LYS A 190 12.96 -5.36 14.70
N ILE A 191 12.34 -5.10 15.85
CA ILE A 191 11.45 -6.06 16.52
C ILE A 191 10.20 -6.25 15.67
N TRP A 192 9.61 -5.17 15.15
CA TRP A 192 8.43 -5.27 14.29
C TRP A 192 8.64 -6.14 13.04
N GLU A 193 9.75 -5.93 12.33
CA GLU A 193 10.07 -6.73 11.15
C GLU A 193 10.32 -8.20 11.48
N ALA A 194 10.96 -8.49 12.62
CA ALA A 194 11.13 -9.85 13.12
C ALA A 194 9.78 -10.50 13.49
N THR A 195 8.89 -9.75 14.15
CA THR A 195 7.54 -10.18 14.51
C THR A 195 6.72 -10.54 13.28
N LYS A 196 6.68 -9.66 12.26
CA LYS A 196 5.98 -9.94 11.00
C LYS A 196 6.50 -11.20 10.31
N LYS A 197 7.82 -11.39 10.27
CA LYS A 197 8.43 -12.61 9.72
C LYS A 197 8.05 -13.85 10.51
N GLY A 198 7.98 -13.77 11.84
CA GLY A 198 7.52 -14.86 12.71
C GLY A 198 6.06 -15.21 12.44
N ALA A 199 5.18 -14.20 12.43
CA ALA A 199 3.75 -14.34 12.19
C ALA A 199 3.44 -14.92 10.79
N ALA A 200 4.17 -14.48 9.77
CA ALA A 200 4.02 -14.98 8.40
C ALA A 200 4.36 -16.48 8.29
N LYS A 201 5.34 -16.98 9.05
CA LYS A 201 5.72 -18.41 9.04
C LYS A 201 4.61 -19.32 9.57
N ILE A 202 3.85 -18.84 10.55
CA ILE A 202 2.74 -19.59 11.17
C ILE A 202 1.39 -19.29 10.50
N GLY A 203 1.36 -18.40 9.51
CA GLY A 203 0.14 -18.01 8.79
C GLY A 203 -0.89 -17.26 9.64
N SER A 204 -0.48 -16.66 10.76
CA SER A 204 -1.39 -15.98 11.70
C SER A 204 -0.94 -14.54 11.92
N MET A 205 -1.73 -13.59 11.41
CA MET A 205 -1.47 -12.15 11.48
C MET A 205 -2.41 -11.43 12.47
N SER A 206 -2.99 -12.16 13.43
CA SER A 206 -3.86 -11.55 14.44
C SER A 206 -3.07 -10.66 15.39
N ILE A 207 -3.70 -9.62 15.96
CA ILE A 207 -3.05 -8.70 16.92
C ILE A 207 -2.50 -9.47 18.12
N ALA A 208 -3.27 -10.44 18.65
CA ALA A 208 -2.84 -11.28 19.77
C ALA A 208 -1.58 -12.11 19.43
N THR A 209 -1.54 -12.69 18.24
CA THR A 209 -0.37 -13.45 17.75
C THR A 209 0.85 -12.54 17.61
N LEU A 210 0.68 -11.37 16.98
CA LEU A 210 1.76 -10.39 16.79
C LEU A 210 2.30 -9.90 18.14
N SER A 211 1.41 -9.62 19.09
CA SER A 211 1.75 -9.23 20.46
C SER A 211 2.58 -10.30 21.17
N THR A 212 2.15 -11.56 21.07
CA THR A 212 2.83 -12.71 21.70
C THR A 212 4.22 -12.93 21.11
N ILE A 213 4.35 -12.89 19.78
CA ILE A 213 5.64 -13.07 19.10
C ILE A 213 6.60 -11.92 19.47
N ALA A 214 6.11 -10.68 19.45
CA ALA A 214 6.93 -9.52 19.82
C ALA A 214 7.42 -9.63 21.27
N PHE A 215 6.53 -10.04 22.19
CA PHE A 215 6.88 -10.28 23.58
C PHE A 215 7.98 -11.34 23.72
N GLU A 216 7.85 -12.48 23.05
CA GLU A 216 8.87 -13.53 23.09
C GLU A 216 10.21 -13.09 22.48
N ILE A 217 10.20 -12.27 21.43
CA ILE A 217 11.42 -11.67 20.88
C ILE A 217 12.10 -10.76 21.92
N ILE A 218 11.34 -9.85 22.55
CA ILE A 218 11.85 -8.95 23.59
C ILE A 218 12.41 -9.74 24.77
N LYS A 219 11.65 -10.73 25.26
CA LYS A 219 12.06 -11.61 26.35
C LYS A 219 13.36 -12.34 26.03
N ASN A 220 13.51 -12.87 24.82
CA ASN A 220 14.74 -13.54 24.39
C ASN A 220 15.94 -12.59 24.25
N ILE A 221 15.71 -11.32 23.92
CA ILE A 221 16.77 -10.30 23.91
C ILE A 221 17.16 -9.95 25.35
N ALA A 222 16.17 -9.75 26.22
CA ALA A 222 16.38 -9.35 27.61
C ALA A 222 17.02 -10.45 28.46
N THR A 223 16.68 -11.72 28.25
CA THR A 223 17.15 -12.85 29.07
C THR A 223 18.52 -13.39 28.69
N ARG A 224 19.15 -12.88 27.61
CA ARG A 224 20.51 -13.26 27.24
C ARG A 224 21.52 -12.56 28.16
N PRO A 225 22.24 -13.29 29.03
CA PRO A 225 23.13 -12.69 30.03
C PRO A 225 24.21 -11.81 29.40
N GLU A 226 24.74 -12.21 28.24
CA GLU A 226 25.75 -11.46 27.49
C GLU A 226 25.32 -10.04 27.09
N ILE A 227 24.02 -9.80 26.91
CA ILE A 227 23.46 -8.49 26.56
C ILE A 227 23.23 -7.65 27.82
N ILE A 228 22.74 -8.28 28.90
CA ILE A 228 22.57 -7.62 30.20
C ILE A 228 23.92 -7.15 30.73
N ASP A 229 24.92 -8.04 30.78
CA ASP A 229 26.25 -7.72 31.32
C ASP A 229 26.90 -6.58 30.52
N LYS A 230 26.69 -6.57 29.20
CA LYS A 230 27.14 -5.48 28.34
C LYS A 230 26.43 -4.18 28.66
N ILE A 231 25.11 -4.14 28.81
CA ILE A 231 24.35 -2.93 29.18
C ILE A 231 24.71 -2.44 30.59
N MET A 232 24.82 -3.34 31.55
CA MET A 232 25.18 -3.06 32.94
C MET A 232 26.59 -2.48 33.06
N SER A 233 27.50 -2.85 32.15
CA SER A 233 28.85 -2.27 32.07
C SER A 233 28.90 -0.83 31.54
N PHE A 234 27.86 -0.39 30.81
CA PHE A 234 27.77 0.98 30.25
C PHE A 234 27.05 1.96 31.17
N ILE A 235 26.39 1.48 32.21
CA ILE A 235 25.76 2.33 33.23
C ILE A 235 26.80 2.53 34.33
N PRO A 236 27.38 3.74 34.49
CA PRO A 236 28.22 4.02 35.64
C PRO A 236 27.34 3.93 36.88
N TRP A 237 27.58 2.92 37.70
CA TRP A 237 27.00 2.82 39.03
C TRP A 237 27.64 3.90 39.90
N ALA A 238 26.85 4.92 40.24
CA ALA A 238 27.20 5.89 41.27
C ALA A 238 26.93 5.31 42.66
#